data_AF-A0A1H6SQA4-F1
#
_entry.id   AF-A0A1H6SQA4-F1
#
_cell.length_a   1.000
_cell.length_b   1.000
_cell.length_c   1.000
_cell.angle_alpha   90.00
_cell.angle_beta   90.00
_cell.angle_gamma   90.00
#
_symmetry.space_group_name_H-M   'P 1'
#
loop_
_entity.id
_entity.type
_entity.pdbx_description
1 polymer ?
#
loop_
_entity_poly.entity_id
_entity_poly.type
_entity_poly.pdbx_seq_one_letter_code
_entity_poly.pdbx_strand_id
1 'polypeptide(L)'
;MGFLPFLTIFFIFILFLAFRYRSISSKQKEGEDAFFRRESEANTTIRTDIDLNSLDYITIPMDKFPSDSNGNEEMATALAELQALSDKRILNLTKMTNTDLKITYGRNHLDEMQEIGENYVALSMLIVKIAELLYADGDYSGASKILEYGIATKTDINKNYMLLADCYNMLGSTRQLATLREQVPLMGLTLEHQILSHIDDLIQHTSATPDENFES
;
A
#
# COMPACT_ATOMS: atom_id res chain seq x y z
N MET A 1 -12.06 22.02 60.86
CA MET A 1 -12.38 20.59 60.77
C MET A 1 -12.73 20.25 59.31
N GLY A 2 -11.75 20.14 58.40
CA GLY A 2 -12.06 19.95 56.96
C GLY A 2 -10.96 19.40 56.05
N PHE A 3 -9.75 19.13 56.54
CA PHE A 3 -8.62 18.67 55.70
C PHE A 3 -8.41 17.14 55.69
N LEU A 4 -8.92 16.42 56.71
CA LEU A 4 -8.74 14.97 56.85
C LEU A 4 -9.41 14.10 55.76
N PRO A 5 -10.63 14.37 55.26
CA PRO A 5 -11.25 13.52 54.24
C PRO A 5 -10.64 13.71 52.85
N PHE A 6 -10.05 14.87 52.54
CA PHE A 6 -9.36 15.09 51.26
C PHE A 6 -8.05 14.31 51.19
N LEU A 7 -7.32 14.20 52.31
CA LEU A 7 -6.07 13.45 52.36
C LEU A 7 -6.30 11.94 52.15
N THR A 8 -7.37 11.37 52.73
CA THR A 8 -7.69 9.94 52.57
C THR A 8 -8.10 9.61 51.14
N ILE A 9 -8.94 10.46 50.51
CA ILE A 9 -9.31 10.32 49.10
C ILE A 9 -8.06 10.45 48.21
N PHE A 10 -7.17 11.40 48.52
CA PHE A 10 -5.91 11.58 47.80
C PHE A 10 -4.97 10.36 47.93
N PHE A 11 -4.86 9.77 49.10
CA PHE A 11 -4.08 8.54 49.31
C PHE A 11 -4.67 7.34 48.54
N ILE A 12 -5.99 7.18 48.55
CA ILE A 12 -6.68 6.14 47.76
C ILE A 12 -6.44 6.37 46.26
N PHE A 13 -6.47 7.62 45.81
CA PHE A 13 -6.19 8.00 44.43
C PHE A 13 -4.73 7.71 44.02
N ILE A 14 -3.75 8.02 44.87
CA ILE A 14 -2.35 7.66 44.63
C ILE A 14 -2.17 6.15 44.56
N LEU A 15 -2.79 5.40 45.48
CA LEU A 15 -2.70 3.94 45.49
C LEU A 15 -3.30 3.33 44.21
N PHE A 16 -4.44 3.87 43.77
CA PHE A 16 -5.07 3.49 42.51
C PHE A 16 -4.16 3.81 41.30
N LEU A 17 -3.54 4.99 41.27
CA LEU A 17 -2.64 5.39 40.18
C LEU A 17 -1.39 4.51 40.12
N ALA A 18 -0.80 4.17 41.27
CA ALA A 18 0.35 3.27 41.37
C ALA A 18 0.01 1.84 40.90
N PHE A 19 -1.16 1.32 41.28
CA PHE A 19 -1.64 0.03 40.80
C PHE A 19 -1.86 0.03 39.28
N ARG A 20 -2.50 1.09 38.75
CA ARG A 20 -2.73 1.25 37.31
C ARG A 20 -1.40 1.36 36.54
N TYR A 21 -0.45 2.15 37.04
CA TYR A 21 0.89 2.29 36.46
C TYR A 21 1.63 0.96 36.41
N ARG A 22 1.61 0.18 37.49
CA ARG A 22 2.24 -1.15 37.53
C ARG A 22 1.61 -2.13 36.55
N SER A 23 0.27 -2.11 36.42
CA SER A 23 -0.44 -2.94 35.44
C SER A 23 -0.12 -2.56 33.99
N ILE A 24 -0.04 -1.26 33.67
CA ILE A 24 0.38 -0.78 32.35
C ILE A 24 1.83 -1.16 32.07
N SER A 25 2.73 -0.94 33.03
CA SER A 25 4.15 -1.26 32.90
C SER A 25 4.40 -2.76 32.73
N SER A 26 3.65 -3.63 33.41
CA SER A 26 3.75 -5.09 33.22
C SER A 26 3.38 -5.49 31.79
N LYS A 27 2.26 -4.96 31.26
CA LYS A 27 1.83 -5.24 29.90
C LYS A 27 2.81 -4.73 28.84
N GLN A 28 3.42 -3.58 29.08
CA GLN A 28 4.46 -3.04 28.20
C GLN A 28 5.69 -3.96 28.19
N LYS A 29 6.16 -4.39 29.37
CA LYS A 29 7.29 -5.32 29.48
C LYS A 29 7.02 -6.66 28.83
N GLU A 30 5.84 -7.24 29.04
CA GLU A 30 5.46 -8.50 28.38
C GLU A 30 5.47 -8.39 26.85
N GLY A 31 5.01 -7.25 26.30
CA GLY A 31 5.07 -7.00 24.86
C GLY A 31 6.49 -6.82 24.33
N GLU A 32 7.33 -6.09 25.08
CA GLU A 32 8.74 -5.87 24.77
C GLU A 32 9.54 -7.18 24.80
N ASP A 33 9.38 -7.98 25.85
CA ASP A 33 10.01 -9.29 26.00
C ASP A 33 9.58 -10.24 24.88
N ALA A 34 8.28 -10.25 24.52
CA ALA A 34 7.78 -11.06 23.42
C ALA A 34 8.37 -10.64 22.07
N PHE A 35 8.50 -9.32 21.83
CA PHE A 35 9.15 -8.78 20.63
C PHE A 35 10.62 -9.19 20.55
N PHE A 36 11.39 -9.00 21.62
CA PHE A 36 12.81 -9.36 21.64
C PHE A 36 13.04 -10.86 21.51
N ARG A 37 12.20 -11.69 22.14
CA ARG A 37 12.27 -13.15 21.97
C ARG A 37 12.07 -13.54 20.52
N ARG A 38 11.01 -13.01 19.89
CA ARG A 38 10.70 -13.28 18.48
C ARG A 38 11.83 -12.81 17.55
N GLU A 39 12.39 -11.64 17.81
CA GLU A 39 13.51 -11.10 17.02
C GLU A 39 14.79 -11.94 17.20
N SER A 40 15.06 -12.43 18.41
CA SER A 40 16.19 -13.34 18.68
C SER A 40 16.05 -14.67 17.93
N GLU A 41 14.87 -15.28 17.98
CA GLU A 41 14.53 -16.51 17.22
C GLU A 41 14.72 -16.28 15.71
N ALA A 42 14.20 -15.16 15.20
CA ALA A 42 14.36 -14.78 13.80
C ALA A 42 15.83 -14.64 13.39
N ASN A 43 16.66 -13.98 14.22
CA ASN A 43 18.08 -13.79 13.91
C ASN A 43 18.92 -15.07 13.92
N THR A 44 18.43 -16.14 14.56
CA THR A 44 19.09 -17.46 14.58
C THR A 44 18.53 -18.42 13.53
N THR A 45 17.43 -18.07 12.87
CA THR A 45 16.78 -18.90 11.87
C THR A 45 17.58 -18.91 10.57
N ILE A 46 18.02 -20.09 10.14
CA ILE A 46 18.64 -20.32 8.83
C ILE A 46 17.72 -21.26 8.05
N ARG A 47 17.43 -20.94 6.79
CA ARG A 47 16.63 -21.77 5.89
C ARG A 47 17.48 -22.12 4.68
N THR A 48 17.85 -23.38 4.57
CA THR A 48 18.57 -23.93 3.41
C THR A 48 17.66 -24.78 2.53
N ASP A 49 16.45 -25.06 3.01
CA ASP A 49 15.39 -25.83 2.36
C ASP A 49 14.56 -24.99 1.38
N ILE A 50 14.69 -23.67 1.40
CA ILE A 50 13.90 -22.75 0.59
C ILE A 50 14.61 -22.48 -0.74
N ASP A 51 13.93 -22.82 -1.83
CA ASP A 51 14.35 -22.42 -3.17
C ASP A 51 13.67 -21.10 -3.55
N LEU A 52 14.42 -20.01 -3.50
CA LEU A 52 13.90 -18.69 -3.87
C LEU A 52 13.44 -18.62 -5.32
N ASN A 53 14.00 -19.41 -6.23
CA ASN A 53 13.60 -19.38 -7.63
C ASN A 53 12.19 -19.95 -7.87
N SER A 54 11.64 -20.67 -6.88
CA SER A 54 10.31 -21.28 -6.96
C SER A 54 9.18 -20.33 -6.55
N LEU A 55 9.50 -19.10 -6.14
CA LEU A 55 8.51 -18.10 -5.73
C LEU A 55 7.77 -17.51 -6.93
N ASP A 56 6.50 -17.13 -6.71
CA ASP A 56 5.62 -16.51 -7.71
C ASP A 56 5.99 -15.03 -7.93
N TYR A 57 7.08 -14.81 -8.67
CA TYR A 57 7.55 -13.46 -9.00
C TYR A 57 6.60 -12.70 -9.93
N ILE A 58 6.48 -11.40 -9.68
CA ILE A 58 5.74 -10.48 -10.54
C ILE A 58 6.55 -10.28 -11.83
N THR A 59 5.89 -10.49 -12.98
CA THR A 59 6.46 -10.23 -14.31
C THR A 59 5.89 -8.94 -14.86
N ILE A 60 6.74 -8.01 -15.28
CA ILE A 60 6.32 -6.73 -15.88
C ILE A 60 5.89 -6.96 -17.34
N PRO A 61 4.60 -6.78 -17.69
CA PRO A 61 4.13 -6.91 -19.06
C PRO A 61 4.50 -5.66 -19.85
N MET A 62 5.70 -5.62 -20.44
CA MET A 62 6.21 -4.47 -21.18
C MET A 62 5.31 -4.03 -22.35
N ASP A 63 4.47 -4.94 -22.86
CA ASP A 63 3.46 -4.68 -23.89
C ASP A 63 2.33 -3.74 -23.42
N LYS A 64 2.11 -3.64 -22.10
CA LYS A 64 1.07 -2.76 -21.52
C LYS A 64 1.56 -1.35 -21.22
N PHE A 65 2.88 -1.11 -21.28
CA PHE A 65 3.47 0.19 -21.01
C PHE A 65 3.71 0.96 -22.32
N PRO A 66 3.79 2.31 -22.26
CA PRO A 66 4.12 3.13 -23.43
C PRO A 66 5.46 2.70 -24.02
N SER A 67 5.52 2.53 -25.34
CA SER A 67 6.75 2.12 -26.04
C SER A 67 7.71 3.28 -26.30
N ASP A 68 7.22 4.52 -26.26
CA ASP A 68 8.02 5.72 -26.42
C ASP A 68 7.63 6.77 -25.38
N SER A 69 8.47 7.81 -25.27
CA SER A 69 8.27 8.90 -24.31
C SER A 69 7.50 10.09 -24.88
N ASN A 70 7.10 10.05 -26.16
CA ASN A 70 6.53 11.20 -26.89
C ASN A 70 7.29 12.53 -26.69
N GLY A 71 8.62 12.47 -26.47
CA GLY A 71 9.47 13.66 -26.25
C GLY A 71 9.46 14.20 -24.81
N ASN A 72 8.77 13.55 -23.88
CA ASN A 72 8.78 13.87 -22.45
C ASN A 72 9.99 13.21 -21.76
N GLU A 73 10.89 14.01 -21.19
CA GLU A 73 12.11 13.54 -20.52
C GLU A 73 11.81 12.72 -19.24
N GLU A 74 10.76 13.11 -18.51
CA GLU A 74 10.34 12.40 -17.31
C GLU A 74 9.77 11.01 -17.65
N MET A 75 9.02 10.92 -18.75
CA MET A 75 8.52 9.64 -19.27
C MET A 75 9.69 8.76 -19.74
N ALA A 76 10.66 9.31 -20.47
CA ALA A 76 11.84 8.56 -20.92
C ALA A 76 12.61 7.97 -19.74
N THR A 77 12.79 8.76 -18.68
CA THR A 77 13.44 8.32 -17.45
C THR A 77 12.64 7.21 -16.76
N ALA A 78 11.33 7.38 -16.62
CA ALA A 78 10.46 6.37 -16.00
C ALA A 78 10.45 5.05 -16.78
N LEU A 79 10.42 5.09 -18.11
CA LEU A 79 10.48 3.89 -18.96
C LEU A 79 11.85 3.20 -18.88
N ALA A 80 12.94 3.95 -18.78
CA ALA A 80 14.27 3.38 -18.59
C ALA A 80 14.42 2.68 -17.23
N GLU A 81 13.88 3.28 -16.16
CA GLU A 81 13.83 2.66 -14.83
C GLU A 81 12.96 1.39 -14.83
N LEU A 82 11.80 1.44 -15.51
CA LEU A 82 10.94 0.28 -15.67
C LEU A 82 11.63 -0.86 -16.42
N GLN A 83 12.35 -0.55 -17.50
CA GLN A 83 13.13 -1.53 -18.24
C GLN A 83 14.20 -2.17 -17.36
N ALA A 84 14.91 -1.38 -16.55
CA ALA A 84 15.91 -1.89 -15.61
C ALA A 84 15.31 -2.79 -14.50
N LEU A 85 14.05 -2.57 -14.13
CA LEU A 85 13.32 -3.45 -13.20
C LEU A 85 12.82 -4.73 -13.86
N SER A 86 12.58 -4.75 -15.17
CA SER A 86 12.04 -5.92 -15.87
C SER A 86 12.94 -7.16 -15.81
N ASP A 87 14.26 -6.95 -15.65
CA ASP A 87 15.25 -8.01 -15.51
C ASP A 87 15.45 -8.47 -14.05
N LYS A 88 14.77 -7.83 -13.09
CA LYS A 88 14.91 -8.11 -11.66
C LYS A 88 13.78 -8.97 -11.12
N ARG A 89 14.06 -9.64 -10.00
CA ARG A 89 13.06 -10.37 -9.23
C ARG A 89 12.26 -9.41 -8.38
N ILE A 90 10.93 -9.51 -8.49
CA ILE A 90 9.98 -8.62 -7.84
C ILE A 90 8.93 -9.44 -7.13
N LEU A 91 8.75 -9.19 -5.84
CA LEU A 91 7.73 -9.84 -5.03
C LEU A 91 7.14 -8.83 -4.05
N ASN A 92 5.81 -8.84 -3.91
CA ASN A 92 5.16 -7.98 -2.94
C ASN A 92 5.39 -8.53 -1.52
N LEU A 93 6.24 -7.83 -0.77
CA LEU A 93 6.60 -8.15 0.61
C LEU A 93 6.17 -7.05 1.60
N THR A 94 5.35 -6.08 1.19
CA THR A 94 5.05 -4.89 2.02
C THR A 94 4.31 -5.23 3.32
N LYS A 95 3.66 -6.39 3.38
CA LYS A 95 3.00 -6.91 4.59
C LYS A 95 3.92 -7.74 5.50
N MET A 96 5.20 -7.86 5.19
CA MET A 96 6.17 -8.63 5.98
C MET A 96 7.20 -7.70 6.62
N THR A 97 7.41 -7.85 7.93
CA THR A 97 8.51 -7.18 8.63
C THR A 97 9.84 -7.92 8.39
N ASN A 98 10.97 -7.27 8.67
CA ASN A 98 12.28 -7.95 8.63
C ASN A 98 12.32 -9.20 9.52
N THR A 99 11.64 -9.17 10.67
CA THR A 99 11.50 -10.35 11.54
C THR A 99 10.71 -11.47 10.85
N ASP A 100 9.62 -11.14 10.16
CA ASP A 100 8.84 -12.11 9.37
C ASP A 100 9.65 -12.71 8.23
N LEU A 101 10.43 -11.88 7.51
CA LEU A 101 11.30 -12.33 6.42
C LEU A 101 12.36 -13.32 6.93
N LYS A 102 13.01 -13.03 8.06
CA LYS A 102 13.99 -13.94 8.68
C LYS A 102 13.38 -15.26 9.11
N ILE A 103 12.18 -15.25 9.68
CA ILE A 103 11.49 -16.48 10.13
C ILE A 103 11.06 -17.33 8.93
N THR A 104 10.53 -16.66 7.89
CA THR A 104 9.94 -17.31 6.71
C THR A 104 11.03 -17.80 5.77
N TYR A 105 11.93 -16.92 5.36
CA TYR A 105 12.95 -17.16 4.33
C TYR A 105 14.33 -17.43 4.91
N GLY A 106 14.53 -17.29 6.22
CA GLY A 106 15.83 -17.43 6.86
C GLY A 106 16.62 -16.13 6.89
N ARG A 107 17.42 -15.95 7.95
CA ARG A 107 18.32 -14.79 8.10
C ARG A 107 19.35 -14.71 6.97
N ASN A 108 19.74 -15.85 6.41
CA ASN A 108 20.70 -15.96 5.30
C ASN A 108 20.17 -15.40 3.96
N HIS A 109 18.85 -15.27 3.80
CA HIS A 109 18.23 -14.72 2.59
C HIS A 109 17.67 -13.31 2.81
N LEU A 110 17.88 -12.70 3.98
CA LEU A 110 17.25 -11.43 4.33
C LEU A 110 17.58 -10.31 3.33
N ASP A 111 18.86 -10.14 3.01
CA ASP A 111 19.32 -9.04 2.15
C ASP A 111 18.73 -9.18 0.73
N GLU A 112 18.68 -10.42 0.20
CA GLU A 112 18.08 -10.73 -1.10
C GLU A 112 16.56 -10.51 -1.10
N MET A 113 15.86 -10.90 -0.03
CA MET A 113 14.41 -10.66 0.09
C MET A 113 14.10 -9.16 0.25
N GLN A 114 14.96 -8.41 0.94
CA GLN A 114 14.82 -6.96 1.05
C GLN A 114 14.98 -6.31 -0.33
N GLU A 115 16.00 -6.66 -1.10
CA GLU A 115 16.18 -6.15 -2.46
C GLU A 115 14.96 -6.47 -3.36
N ILE A 116 14.45 -7.70 -3.30
CA ILE A 116 13.25 -8.12 -4.04
C ILE A 116 12.02 -7.26 -3.64
N GLY A 117 11.86 -6.98 -2.35
CA GLY A 117 10.79 -6.12 -1.84
C GLY A 117 10.96 -4.65 -2.24
N GLU A 118 12.19 -4.13 -2.23
CA GLU A 118 12.51 -2.78 -2.69
C GLU A 118 12.23 -2.61 -4.19
N ASN A 119 12.56 -3.62 -5.01
CA ASN A 119 12.21 -3.62 -6.43
C ASN A 119 10.68 -3.53 -6.63
N TYR A 120 9.88 -4.17 -5.78
CA TYR A 120 8.42 -4.06 -5.81
C TYR A 120 7.94 -2.65 -5.47
N VAL A 121 8.50 -2.03 -4.42
CA VAL A 121 8.16 -0.65 -4.05
C VAL A 121 8.50 0.31 -5.20
N ALA A 122 9.68 0.14 -5.82
CA ALA A 122 10.09 0.91 -6.99
C ALA A 122 9.12 0.74 -8.17
N LEU A 123 8.71 -0.49 -8.48
CA LEU A 123 7.72 -0.78 -9.52
C LEU A 123 6.38 -0.08 -9.24
N SER A 124 5.84 -0.20 -8.03
CA SER A 124 4.56 0.41 -7.66
C SER A 124 4.60 1.93 -7.79
N MET A 125 5.71 2.57 -7.41
CA MET A 125 5.89 4.02 -7.59
C MET A 125 5.99 4.42 -9.07
N LEU A 126 6.71 3.63 -9.88
CA LEU A 126 6.84 3.86 -11.32
C LEU A 126 5.51 3.73 -12.06
N ILE A 127 4.69 2.75 -11.71
CA ILE A 127 3.34 2.57 -12.26
C ILE A 127 2.54 3.86 -12.09
N VAL A 128 2.52 4.42 -10.88
CA VAL A 128 1.78 5.66 -10.61
C VAL A 128 2.40 6.84 -11.37
N LYS A 129 3.73 6.97 -11.36
CA LYS A 129 4.43 8.05 -12.10
C LYS A 129 4.11 8.03 -13.59
N ILE A 130 4.18 6.87 -14.24
CA ILE A 130 3.88 6.73 -15.67
C ILE A 130 2.40 7.05 -15.93
N ALA A 131 1.50 6.57 -15.09
CA ALA A 131 0.07 6.86 -15.22
C ALA A 131 -0.25 8.35 -15.05
N GLU A 132 0.44 9.07 -14.15
CA GLU A 132 0.30 10.52 -14.00
C GLU A 132 0.73 11.28 -15.25
N LEU A 133 1.85 10.87 -15.86
CA LEU A 133 2.33 11.47 -17.10
C LEU A 133 1.32 11.26 -18.24
N LEU A 134 0.80 10.04 -18.39
CA LEU A 134 -0.25 9.74 -19.37
C LEU A 134 -1.54 10.53 -19.11
N TYR A 135 -1.94 10.65 -17.85
CA TYR A 135 -3.11 11.42 -17.45
C TYR A 135 -2.94 12.90 -17.81
N ALA A 136 -1.75 13.47 -17.57
CA ALA A 136 -1.43 14.85 -17.91
C ALA A 136 -1.45 15.10 -19.44
N ASP A 137 -1.05 14.10 -20.22
CA ASP A 137 -1.10 14.13 -21.69
C ASP A 137 -2.53 13.85 -22.25
N GLY A 138 -3.51 13.56 -21.38
CA GLY A 138 -4.89 13.26 -21.74
C GLY A 138 -5.17 11.82 -22.17
N ASP A 139 -4.17 10.93 -22.08
CA ASP A 139 -4.33 9.50 -22.35
C ASP A 139 -4.87 8.75 -21.12
N TYR A 140 -6.13 9.00 -20.80
CA TYR A 140 -6.82 8.34 -19.68
C TYR A 140 -6.96 6.82 -19.87
N SER A 141 -6.97 6.34 -21.11
CA SER A 141 -7.09 4.91 -21.45
C SER A 141 -5.77 4.16 -21.23
N GLY A 142 -4.65 4.77 -21.61
CA GLY A 142 -3.31 4.25 -21.27
C GLY A 142 -3.07 4.29 -19.77
N ALA A 143 -3.38 5.41 -19.11
CA ALA A 143 -3.24 5.57 -17.67
C ALA A 143 -4.05 4.51 -16.89
N SER A 144 -5.31 4.28 -17.25
CA SER A 144 -6.15 3.30 -16.56
C SER A 144 -5.59 1.88 -16.64
N LYS A 145 -5.12 1.44 -17.82
CA LYS A 145 -4.52 0.09 -18.01
C LYS A 145 -3.30 -0.13 -17.13
N ILE A 146 -2.45 0.89 -16.96
CA ILE A 146 -1.26 0.81 -16.12
C ILE A 146 -1.65 0.75 -14.64
N LEU A 147 -2.62 1.55 -14.23
CA LEU A 147 -3.12 1.55 -12.85
C LEU A 147 -3.88 0.26 -12.49
N GLU A 148 -4.61 -0.33 -13.43
CA GLU A 148 -5.22 -1.66 -13.31
C GLU A 148 -4.15 -2.73 -13.09
N TYR A 149 -3.00 -2.63 -13.78
CA TYR A 149 -1.87 -3.51 -13.53
C TYR A 149 -1.33 -3.34 -12.09
N GLY A 150 -1.25 -2.10 -11.58
CA GLY A 150 -0.92 -1.84 -10.17
C GLY A 150 -1.87 -2.54 -9.18
N ILE A 151 -3.17 -2.58 -9.48
CA ILE A 151 -4.15 -3.33 -8.68
C ILE A 151 -3.90 -4.84 -8.78
N ALA A 152 -3.62 -5.36 -9.97
CA ALA A 152 -3.32 -6.78 -10.18
C ALA A 152 -2.08 -7.25 -9.39
N THR A 153 -1.09 -6.37 -9.22
CA THR A 153 0.11 -6.62 -8.39
C THR A 153 -0.12 -6.36 -6.89
N LYS A 154 -1.34 -5.97 -6.49
CA LYS A 154 -1.76 -5.67 -5.11
C LYS A 154 -1.00 -4.49 -4.49
N THR A 155 -0.85 -3.40 -5.25
CA THR A 155 -0.28 -2.14 -4.75
C THR A 155 -1.01 -1.62 -3.52
N ASP A 156 -0.29 -1.05 -2.58
CA ASP A 156 -0.83 -0.36 -1.40
C ASP A 156 -0.77 1.18 -1.55
N ILE A 157 -0.39 1.67 -2.73
CA ILE A 157 -0.31 3.10 -3.01
C ILE A 157 -1.71 3.66 -3.26
N ASN A 158 -2.24 4.41 -2.29
CA ASN A 158 -3.57 5.03 -2.37
C ASN A 158 -3.77 5.87 -3.65
N LYS A 159 -2.71 6.56 -4.10
CA LYS A 159 -2.71 7.38 -5.32
C LYS A 159 -3.04 6.57 -6.58
N ASN A 160 -2.67 5.29 -6.62
CA ASN A 160 -3.02 4.40 -7.74
C ASN A 160 -4.55 4.29 -7.89
N TYR A 161 -5.25 4.13 -6.77
CA TYR A 161 -6.70 3.97 -6.73
C TYR A 161 -7.44 5.29 -7.04
N MET A 162 -6.97 6.40 -6.46
CA MET A 162 -7.56 7.72 -6.71
C MET A 162 -7.42 8.11 -8.19
N LEU A 163 -6.22 7.97 -8.75
CA LEU A 163 -5.97 8.30 -10.16
C LEU A 163 -6.74 7.37 -11.10
N LEU A 164 -6.92 6.10 -10.75
CA LEU A 164 -7.71 5.17 -11.56
C LEU A 164 -9.20 5.57 -11.55
N ALA A 165 -9.72 5.99 -10.40
CA ALA A 165 -11.07 6.52 -10.28
C ALA A 165 -11.26 7.76 -11.17
N ASP A 166 -10.29 8.68 -11.17
CA ASP A 166 -10.27 9.84 -12.06
C ASP A 166 -10.27 9.43 -13.53
N CYS A 167 -9.42 8.47 -13.92
CA CYS A 167 -9.40 7.94 -15.28
C CYS A 167 -10.76 7.36 -15.69
N TYR A 168 -11.38 6.53 -14.84
CA TYR A 168 -12.70 5.97 -15.13
C TYR A 168 -13.77 7.04 -15.26
N ASN A 169 -13.74 8.08 -14.43
CA ASN A 169 -14.67 9.20 -14.54
C ASN A 169 -14.48 9.97 -15.86
N MET A 170 -13.22 10.27 -16.23
CA MET A 170 -12.91 10.94 -17.50
C MET A 170 -13.31 10.11 -18.73
N LEU A 171 -13.26 8.79 -18.63
CA LEU A 171 -13.70 7.85 -19.66
C LEU A 171 -15.21 7.54 -19.62
N GLY A 172 -15.99 8.15 -18.72
CA GLY A 172 -17.43 7.86 -18.55
C GLY A 172 -17.73 6.43 -18.11
N SER A 173 -16.75 5.72 -17.52
CA SER A 173 -16.81 4.29 -17.21
C SER A 173 -17.39 4.03 -15.83
N THR A 174 -18.64 4.41 -15.63
CA THR A 174 -19.37 4.33 -14.34
C THR A 174 -19.39 2.93 -13.73
N ARG A 175 -19.51 1.89 -14.55
CA ARG A 175 -19.47 0.49 -14.08
C ARG A 175 -18.11 0.12 -13.46
N GLN A 176 -17.01 0.55 -14.08
CA GLN A 176 -15.67 0.26 -13.58
C GLN A 176 -15.41 1.05 -12.29
N LEU A 177 -15.88 2.30 -12.22
CA LEU A 177 -15.82 3.12 -11.01
C LEU A 177 -16.60 2.48 -9.83
N ALA A 178 -17.81 1.99 -10.08
CA ALA A 178 -18.60 1.27 -9.08
C ALA A 178 -17.91 -0.04 -8.63
N THR A 179 -17.33 -0.78 -9.57
CA THR A 179 -16.57 -2.01 -9.26
C THR A 179 -15.35 -1.69 -8.41
N LEU A 180 -14.61 -0.62 -8.73
CA LEU A 180 -13.45 -0.18 -7.96
C LEU A 180 -13.85 0.16 -6.51
N ARG A 181 -14.98 0.86 -6.33
CA ARG A 181 -15.54 1.18 -5.01
C ARG A 181 -15.80 -0.07 -4.16
N GLU A 182 -16.36 -1.12 -4.75
CA GLU A 182 -16.65 -2.38 -4.06
C GLU A 182 -15.37 -3.15 -3.68
N GLN A 183 -14.32 -3.02 -4.48
CA GLN A 183 -13.06 -3.72 -4.25
C GLN A 183 -12.18 -3.04 -3.19
N VAL A 184 -12.17 -1.71 -3.10
CA VAL A 184 -11.30 -0.94 -2.18
C VAL A 184 -11.34 -1.45 -0.73
N PRO A 185 -12.51 -1.73 -0.10
CA PRO A 185 -12.59 -2.27 1.26
C PRO A 185 -11.97 -3.66 1.44
N LEU A 186 -11.84 -4.44 0.37
CA LEU A 186 -11.28 -5.79 0.41
C LEU A 186 -9.75 -5.80 0.38
N MET A 187 -9.12 -4.66 0.08
CA MET A 187 -7.67 -4.57 -0.13
C MET A 187 -6.88 -4.24 1.15
N GLY A 188 -7.56 -3.69 2.16
CA GLY A 188 -6.94 -3.32 3.44
C GLY A 188 -5.96 -2.15 3.31
N LEU A 189 -6.36 -1.10 2.59
CA LEU A 189 -5.54 0.08 2.32
C LEU A 189 -5.52 1.03 3.52
N THR A 190 -4.40 1.71 3.75
CA THR A 190 -4.25 2.60 4.92
C THR A 190 -5.19 3.81 4.87
N LEU A 191 -5.43 4.37 3.68
CA LEU A 191 -6.30 5.55 3.50
C LEU A 191 -7.61 5.18 2.80
N GLU A 192 -8.13 3.99 3.07
CA GLU A 192 -9.36 3.45 2.48
C GLU A 192 -10.51 4.46 2.48
N HIS A 193 -10.79 5.09 3.62
CA HIS A 193 -11.88 6.07 3.74
C HIS A 193 -11.71 7.26 2.79
N GLN A 194 -10.48 7.74 2.57
CA GLN A 194 -10.24 8.87 1.66
C GLN A 194 -10.46 8.45 0.21
N ILE A 195 -10.04 7.24 -0.16
CA ILE A 195 -10.28 6.69 -1.50
C ILE A 195 -11.78 6.52 -1.76
N LEU A 196 -12.51 5.95 -0.79
CA LEU A 196 -13.96 5.77 -0.91
C LEU A 196 -14.70 7.11 -1.03
N SER A 197 -14.34 8.10 -0.20
CA SER A 197 -14.91 9.45 -0.29
C SER A 197 -14.70 10.05 -1.67
N HIS A 198 -13.48 9.95 -2.21
CA HIS A 198 -13.16 10.46 -3.55
C HIS A 198 -13.99 9.79 -4.64
N ILE A 199 -14.11 8.46 -4.59
CA ILE A 199 -14.94 7.70 -5.55
C ILE A 199 -16.42 8.08 -5.43
N ASP A 200 -16.93 8.23 -4.21
CA ASP A 200 -18.32 8.60 -3.95
C ASP A 200 -18.66 10.00 -4.50
N ASP A 201 -17.74 10.96 -4.34
CA ASP A 201 -17.89 12.31 -4.91
C ASP A 201 -17.97 12.25 -6.44
N LEU A 202 -17.10 11.48 -7.09
CA LEU A 202 -17.13 11.28 -8.55
C LEU A 202 -18.45 10.68 -9.03
N ILE A 203 -18.96 9.63 -8.36
CA ILE A 203 -20.22 8.97 -8.72
C ILE A 203 -21.41 9.95 -8.62
N GLN A 204 -21.46 10.77 -7.57
CA GLN A 204 -22.52 11.76 -7.39
C GLN A 204 -22.51 12.81 -8.50
N HIS A 205 -21.33 13.30 -8.89
CA HIS A 205 -21.20 14.27 -9.97
C HIS A 205 -21.54 13.70 -11.36
N THR A 206 -21.23 12.44 -11.64
CA THR A 206 -21.64 11.79 -12.90
C THR A 206 -23.17 11.63 -12.98
N SER A 207 -23.85 11.33 -11.87
CA SER A 207 -25.31 11.15 -11.83
C SER A 207 -26.13 12.46 -11.96
N ALA A 208 -25.48 13.62 -11.88
CA ALA A 208 -26.12 14.94 -11.88
C ALA A 208 -26.12 15.66 -13.24
N THR A 209 -25.67 15.02 -14.32
CA THR A 209 -25.80 15.55 -15.69
C THR A 209 -27.06 14.97 -16.36
N PRO A 210 -28.16 15.73 -16.50
CA PRO A 210 -29.29 15.29 -17.32
C PRO A 210 -28.89 15.35 -18.80
N ASP A 211 -29.32 14.36 -19.58
CA ASP A 211 -29.31 14.37 -21.05
C ASP A 211 -29.86 15.71 -21.58
N GLU A 212 -28.98 16.66 -21.91
CA GLU A 212 -29.31 17.76 -22.79
C GLU A 212 -28.94 17.37 -24.23
N ASN A 213 -29.99 17.29 -25.05
CA ASN A 213 -30.01 17.40 -26.51
C ASN A 213 -29.95 16.10 -27.34
N PHE A 214 -31.13 15.52 -27.54
CA PHE A 214 -31.55 15.07 -28.88
C PHE A 214 -33.01 15.50 -29.13
N GLU A 215 -33.20 16.77 -29.43
CA GLU A 215 -34.29 17.24 -30.32
C GLU A 215 -33.70 18.25 -31.30
N SER A 216 -33.49 17.81 -32.54
CA SER A 216 -33.59 18.58 -33.80
C SER A 216 -33.39 17.63 -34.98
#